data_AF-A0A924GTZ2-F1
#
_entry.id   AF-A0A924GTZ2-F1
#
_cell.length_a   1.000
_cell.length_b   1.000
_cell.length_c   1.000
_cell.angle_alpha   90.00
_cell.angle_beta   90.00
_cell.angle_gamma   90.00
#
_symmetry.space_group_name_H-M   'P 1'
#
loop_
_entity.id
_entity.type
_entity.pdbx_description
1 polymer ?
#
loop_
_entity_poly.entity_id
_entity_poly.type
_entity_poly.pdbx_seq_one_letter_code
_entity_poly.pdbx_strand_id
1 'polypeptide(L)'
;EVVEHVGDVPVFIDTVARSVAPGGLLFASTIDRTWKSFVVAIVGAEYVLRVLPRGTHQWKRFVRPAEMAAEFGRSGLQQVDLRGMRYLPLLHRASWCRDTRVNYIAAYTHTAPPQTRRSSPHA
;
A
#
# COMPACT_ATOMS: atom_id res chain seq x y z
N GLU A 1 0.41 0.68 7.40
CA GLU A 1 1.13 0.80 8.69
C GLU A 1 1.23 -0.50 9.51
N VAL A 2 1.16 -1.69 8.91
CA VAL A 2 1.41 -2.97 9.63
C VAL A 2 2.69 -3.64 9.12
N VAL A 3 2.93 -3.57 7.81
CA VAL A 3 4.10 -4.16 7.14
C VAL A 3 5.43 -3.62 7.68
N GLU A 4 5.47 -2.39 8.18
CA GLU A 4 6.70 -1.80 8.74
C GLU A 4 7.04 -2.31 10.16
N HIS A 5 6.13 -3.05 10.79
CA HIS A 5 6.28 -3.55 12.16
C HIS A 5 6.37 -5.08 12.24
N VAL A 6 6.26 -5.79 11.11
CA VAL A 6 6.39 -7.26 11.08
C VAL A 6 7.85 -7.69 10.92
N GLY A 7 8.21 -8.82 11.55
CA GLY A 7 9.58 -9.35 11.50
C GLY A 7 9.95 -10.00 10.17
N ASP A 8 8.98 -10.58 9.47
CA ASP A 8 9.15 -11.21 8.15
C ASP A 8 8.03 -10.72 7.22
N VAL A 9 8.38 -9.74 6.37
CA VAL A 9 7.45 -9.12 5.42
C VAL A 9 6.94 -10.12 4.38
N PRO A 10 7.80 -10.93 3.73
CA PRO A 10 7.34 -11.97 2.80
C PRO A 10 6.31 -12.94 3.42
N VAL A 11 6.56 -13.47 4.62
CA VAL A 11 5.64 -14.41 5.28
C VAL A 11 4.31 -13.74 5.62
N PHE A 12 4.35 -12.50 6.09
CA PHE A 12 3.14 -11.73 6.37
C PHE A 12 2.32 -11.50 5.09
N ILE A 13 2.96 -11.07 4.01
CA ILE A 13 2.32 -10.81 2.72
C ILE A 13 1.65 -12.09 2.18
N ASP A 14 2.36 -13.22 2.16
CA ASP A 14 1.80 -14.50 1.68
C ASP A 14 0.59 -14.93 2.52
N THR A 15 0.67 -14.79 3.85
CA THR A 15 -0.44 -15.15 4.76
C THR A 15 -1.69 -14.31 4.50
N VAL A 16 -1.51 -12.99 4.38
CA VAL A 16 -2.65 -12.09 4.12
C VAL A 16 -3.20 -12.33 2.71
N ALA A 17 -2.34 -12.54 1.72
CA ALA A 17 -2.76 -12.80 0.35
C ALA A 17 -3.64 -14.06 0.24
N ARG A 18 -3.25 -15.16 0.87
CA ARG A 18 -4.05 -16.41 0.90
C ARG A 18 -5.40 -16.29 1.59
N SER A 19 -5.57 -15.27 2.41
CA SER A 19 -6.83 -15.01 3.12
C SER A 19 -7.84 -14.23 2.26
N VAL A 20 -7.43 -13.77 1.08
CA VAL A 20 -8.31 -13.07 0.13
C VAL A 20 -9.09 -14.10 -0.66
N ALA A 21 -10.43 -14.00 -0.67
CA ALA A 21 -11.26 -14.85 -1.51
C ALA A 21 -11.00 -14.57 -3.01
N PRO A 22 -11.27 -15.53 -3.93
CA PRO A 22 -11.25 -15.25 -5.36
C PRO A 22 -12.15 -14.06 -5.73
N GLY A 23 -11.60 -13.06 -6.42
CA GLY A 23 -12.29 -11.79 -6.73
C GLY A 23 -12.40 -10.81 -5.56
N GLY A 24 -11.87 -11.15 -4.37
CA GLY A 24 -11.79 -10.26 -3.22
C GLY A 24 -10.77 -9.14 -3.41
N LEU A 25 -10.88 -8.09 -2.60
CA LEU A 25 -9.97 -6.95 -2.59
C LEU A 25 -9.13 -6.91 -1.33
N LEU A 26 -7.83 -6.67 -1.51
CA LEU A 26 -6.88 -6.36 -0.45
C LEU A 26 -6.40 -4.93 -0.64
N PHE A 27 -6.47 -4.14 0.43
CA PHE A 27 -5.91 -2.80 0.46
C PHE A 27 -4.66 -2.78 1.34
N ALA A 28 -3.57 -2.23 0.81
CA ALA A 28 -2.33 -2.04 1.55
C ALA A 28 -1.91 -0.57 1.48
N SER A 29 -1.59 0.04 2.62
CA SER A 29 -1.11 1.41 2.71
C SER A 29 0.14 1.52 3.58
N THR A 30 1.08 2.36 3.16
CA THR A 30 2.36 2.60 3.84
C THR A 30 3.05 3.85 3.29
N ILE A 31 4.18 4.24 3.90
CA ILE A 31 5.03 5.33 3.42
C ILE A 31 6.02 4.81 2.37
N ASP A 32 6.14 5.51 1.24
CA ASP A 32 7.07 5.12 0.17
C ASP A 32 8.52 5.39 0.62
N ARG A 33 9.48 4.59 0.14
CA ARG A 33 10.90 4.78 0.39
C ARG A 33 11.55 5.68 -0.67
N THR A 34 11.21 6.98 -0.65
CA THR A 34 11.87 8.07 -1.40
C THR A 34 12.44 9.19 -0.52
N TRP A 35 13.50 9.88 -0.96
CA TRP A 35 14.02 11.04 -0.22
C TRP A 35 12.94 12.09 0.17
N LYS A 36 11.84 12.19 -0.60
CA LYS A 36 10.73 13.10 -0.33
C LYS A 36 9.95 12.70 0.92
N SER A 37 9.63 11.43 1.10
CA SER A 37 8.98 10.95 2.33
C SER A 37 9.90 11.07 3.54
N PHE A 38 11.22 10.94 3.36
CA PHE A 38 12.16 11.18 4.46
C PHE A 38 12.03 12.61 4.97
N VAL A 39 12.05 13.58 4.04
CA VAL A 39 11.94 15.00 4.38
C VAL A 39 10.56 15.33 4.96
N VAL A 40 9.48 14.83 4.37
CA VAL A 40 8.12 15.20 4.80
C VAL A 40 7.71 14.48 6.09
N ALA A 41 7.85 13.14 6.13
CA ALA A 41 7.36 12.32 7.23
C ALA A 41 8.29 12.34 8.45
N ILE A 42 9.61 12.29 8.23
CA ILE A 42 10.57 12.27 9.34
C ILE A 42 10.91 13.71 9.73
N VAL A 43 11.56 14.47 8.83
CA VAL A 43 12.05 15.82 9.18
C VAL A 43 10.88 16.78 9.44
N GLY A 44 9.87 16.80 8.58
CA GLY A 44 8.71 17.67 8.71
C GLY A 44 7.86 17.35 9.95
N ALA A 45 7.33 16.13 10.04
CA ALA A 45 6.36 15.79 11.07
C ALA A 45 6.98 15.55 12.47
N GLU A 46 8.14 14.91 12.57
CA GLU A 46 8.76 14.58 13.86
C GLU A 46 9.67 15.69 14.39
N TYR A 47 10.49 16.30 13.52
CA TYR A 47 11.53 17.26 13.98
C TYR A 47 11.07 18.71 13.94
N VAL A 48 10.33 19.13 12.90
CA VAL A 48 9.89 20.51 12.72
C VAL A 48 8.54 20.76 13.41
N LEU A 49 7.51 20.03 13.01
CA LEU A 49 6.14 20.25 13.49
C LEU A 49 5.87 19.57 14.85
N ARG A 50 6.71 18.60 15.26
CA ARG A 50 6.58 17.81 16.50
C ARG A 50 5.19 17.20 16.71
N VAL A 51 4.53 16.83 15.62
CA VAL A 51 3.20 16.20 15.65
C VAL A 51 3.31 14.74 16.06
N LEU A 52 4.49 14.12 15.89
CA LEU A 52 4.78 12.74 16.24
C LEU A 52 6.06 12.63 17.08
N PRO A 53 6.17 11.63 17.98
CA PRO A 53 7.40 11.35 18.71
C PRO A 53 8.57 11.07 17.76
N ARG A 54 9.79 11.46 18.16
CA ARG A 54 11.00 11.18 17.38
C ARG A 54 11.24 9.67 17.28
N GLY A 55 11.59 9.21 16.08
CA GLY A 55 11.87 7.81 15.81
C GLY A 55 10.61 6.96 15.59
N THR A 56 9.45 7.61 15.42
CA THR A 56 8.20 6.91 15.04
C THR A 56 8.36 6.23 13.69
N HIS A 57 9.03 6.89 12.75
CA HIS A 57 9.29 6.34 11.42
C HIS A 57 10.75 5.92 11.24
N GLN A 58 10.94 4.67 10.82
CA GLN A 58 12.26 4.15 10.46
C GLN A 58 12.38 4.02 8.95
N TRP A 59 13.09 4.95 8.32
CA TRP A 59 13.29 5.04 6.87
C TRP A 59 13.58 3.70 6.15
N LYS A 60 14.39 2.84 6.79
CA LYS A 60 14.79 1.54 6.24
C LYS A 60 13.63 0.55 6.10
N ARG A 61 12.56 0.73 6.87
CA ARG A 61 11.38 -0.14 6.90
C ARG A 61 10.30 0.24 5.89
N PHE A 62 10.42 1.42 5.28
CA PHE A 62 9.51 1.85 4.24
C PHE A 62 9.62 0.94 3.02
N VAL A 63 8.46 0.58 2.47
CA VAL A 63 8.35 -0.33 1.34
C VAL A 63 7.96 0.48 0.11
N ARG A 64 8.66 0.28 -1.01
CA ARG A 64 8.29 0.94 -2.26
C ARG A 64 7.04 0.30 -2.86
N PRO A 65 6.20 1.05 -3.59
CA PRO A 65 5.04 0.47 -4.29
C PRO A 65 5.40 -0.74 -5.17
N ALA A 66 6.54 -0.67 -5.87
CA ALA A 66 7.01 -1.75 -6.73
C ALA A 66 7.47 -2.99 -5.95
N GLU A 67 8.07 -2.81 -4.78
CA GLU A 67 8.48 -3.92 -3.89
C GLU A 67 7.23 -4.63 -3.36
N MET A 68 6.26 -3.86 -2.88
CA MET A 68 4.98 -4.39 -2.41
C MET A 68 4.20 -5.12 -3.52
N ALA A 69 4.15 -4.54 -4.72
CA ALA A 69 3.50 -5.17 -5.87
C ALA A 69 4.18 -6.47 -6.29
N ALA A 70 5.51 -6.55 -6.23
CA ALA A 70 6.25 -7.77 -6.52
C ALA A 70 5.91 -8.88 -5.50
N GLU A 71 5.91 -8.57 -4.21
CA GLU A 71 5.61 -9.55 -3.16
C GLU A 71 4.16 -10.07 -3.22
N PHE A 72 3.18 -9.18 -3.43
CA PHE A 72 1.80 -9.61 -3.64
C PHE A 72 1.61 -10.38 -4.96
N GLY A 73 2.33 -9.99 -6.02
CA GLY A 73 2.35 -10.70 -7.30
C GLY A 73 2.82 -12.15 -7.17
N ARG A 74 3.87 -12.39 -6.37
CA ARG A 74 4.34 -13.75 -6.05
C ARG A 74 3.30 -14.60 -5.32
N SER A 75 2.36 -13.96 -4.64
CA SER A 75 1.27 -14.59 -3.89
C SER A 75 -0.03 -14.69 -4.71
N GLY A 76 0.01 -14.40 -6.02
CA GLY A 76 -1.14 -14.53 -6.92
C GLY A 76 -2.14 -13.37 -6.85
N LEU A 77 -1.75 -12.23 -6.30
CA LEU A 77 -2.54 -11.00 -6.29
C LEU A 77 -2.01 -10.02 -7.36
N GLN A 78 -2.92 -9.37 -8.07
CA GLN A 78 -2.62 -8.33 -9.04
C GLN A 78 -3.02 -6.96 -8.52
N GLN A 79 -2.15 -5.96 -8.71
CA GLN A 79 -2.47 -4.57 -8.39
C GLN A 79 -3.50 -4.00 -9.38
N VAL A 80 -4.56 -3.38 -8.85
CA VAL A 80 -5.65 -2.78 -9.63
C VAL A 80 -5.76 -1.27 -9.47
N ASP A 81 -5.28 -0.70 -8.36
CA ASP A 81 -5.17 0.74 -8.18
C ASP A 81 -3.98 1.10 -7.27
N LEU A 82 -3.52 2.35 -7.41
CA LEU A 82 -2.46 2.95 -6.61
C LEU A 82 -2.68 4.46 -6.50
N ARG A 83 -2.81 4.96 -5.27
CA ARG A 83 -3.02 6.38 -4.98
C ARG A 83 -2.15 6.85 -3.83
N GLY A 84 -1.71 8.10 -3.88
CA GLY A 84 -1.13 8.77 -2.73
C GLY A 84 -2.18 9.58 -1.97
N MET A 85 -1.90 9.89 -0.71
CA MET A 85 -2.72 10.77 0.12
C MET A 85 -1.93 12.01 0.51
N ARG A 86 -2.54 13.18 0.30
CA ARG A 86 -1.98 14.47 0.73
C ARG A 86 -2.76 14.94 1.95
N TYR A 87 -2.06 15.42 2.96
CA TYR A 87 -2.67 15.98 4.16
C TYR A 87 -2.21 17.43 4.35
N LEU A 88 -3.17 18.32 4.62
CA LEU A 88 -2.98 19.74 4.90
C LEU A 88 -3.25 19.98 6.39
N PRO A 89 -2.23 20.04 7.26
CA PRO A 89 -2.42 20.13 8.70
C PRO A 89 -3.20 21.36 9.14
N LEU A 90 -2.92 22.52 8.53
CA LEU A 90 -3.57 23.80 8.86
C LEU A 90 -5.09 23.79 8.64
N LEU A 91 -5.56 23.05 7.64
CA LEU A 91 -6.97 22.94 7.30
C LEU A 91 -7.60 21.63 7.79
N HIS A 92 -6.80 20.76 8.40
CA HIS A 92 -7.18 19.40 8.80
C HIS A 92 -7.88 18.63 7.65
N ARG A 93 -7.36 18.73 6.43
CA ARG A 93 -7.96 18.09 5.24
C ARG A 93 -7.00 17.11 4.60
N ALA A 94 -7.52 15.92 4.29
CA ALA A 94 -6.85 14.91 3.48
C ALA A 94 -7.51 14.83 2.09
N SER A 95 -6.72 14.55 1.06
CA SER A 95 -7.21 14.30 -0.29
C SER A 95 -6.37 13.26 -1.03
N TRP A 96 -7.03 12.52 -1.92
CA TRP A 96 -6.37 11.57 -2.80
C TRP A 96 -5.62 12.28 -3.93
N CYS A 97 -4.48 11.72 -4.32
CA CYS A 97 -3.67 12.22 -5.42
C CYS A 97 -2.96 11.10 -6.17
N ARG A 98 -2.35 11.44 -7.31
CA ARG A 98 -1.54 10.50 -8.11
C ARG A 98 -0.08 10.44 -7.64
N ASP A 99 0.36 11.36 -6.80
CA ASP A 99 1.75 11.40 -6.31
C ASP A 99 1.92 10.45 -5.13
N THR A 100 2.57 9.31 -5.37
CA THR A 100 2.79 8.24 -4.39
C THR A 100 4.15 8.35 -3.69
N ARG A 101 4.96 9.36 -4.01
CA ARG A 101 6.36 9.45 -3.56
C ARG A 101 6.49 9.71 -2.05
N VAL A 102 5.41 10.07 -1.37
CA VAL A 102 5.41 10.24 0.09
C VAL A 102 4.77 9.03 0.74
N ASN A 103 3.50 8.77 0.45
CA ASN A 103 2.77 7.62 0.94
C ASN A 103 1.88 7.09 -0.18
N TYR A 104 1.38 5.88 0.01
CA TYR A 104 0.44 5.29 -0.93
C TYR A 104 -0.56 4.36 -0.24
N ILE A 105 -1.67 4.16 -0.93
CA ILE A 105 -2.60 3.07 -0.78
C ILE A 105 -2.72 2.36 -2.12
N ALA A 106 -2.65 1.04 -2.09
CA ALA A 106 -2.76 0.17 -3.25
C ALA A 106 -3.88 -0.85 -3.03
N ALA A 107 -4.62 -1.14 -4.09
CA ALA A 107 -5.64 -2.17 -4.11
C ALA A 107 -5.14 -3.35 -4.94
N TYR A 108 -5.37 -4.56 -4.44
CA TYR A 108 -4.99 -5.81 -5.05
C TYR A 108 -6.15 -6.79 -5.09
N THR A 109 -6.18 -7.68 -6.08
CA THR A 109 -7.19 -8.73 -6.19
C THR A 109 -6.58 -10.02 -6.72
N HIS A 110 -7.14 -11.17 -6.35
CA HIS A 110 -6.79 -12.40 -7.03
C HIS A 110 -7.23 -12.30 -8.48
N THR A 111 -6.35 -12.66 -9.40
CA THR A 111 -6.73 -12.82 -10.80
C THR A 111 -7.90 -13.79 -10.85
N ALA A 112 -9.09 -13.28 -11.18
CA ALA A 112 -10.24 -14.14 -11.33
C ALA A 112 -9.92 -15.16 -12.43
N PRO A 113 -10.23 -16.45 -12.24
CA PRO A 113 -10.12 -17.40 -13.35
C PRO A 113 -10.92 -16.84 -14.54
N PRO A 114 -10.40 -16.97 -15.78
CA PRO A 114 -11.11 -16.48 -16.95
C PRO A 114 -12.53 -17.01 -16.91
N GLN A 115 -13.51 -16.11 -16.89
CA GLN A 115 -14.91 -16.51 -16.94
C GLN A 115 -15.08 -17.25 -18.26
N THR A 116 -15.21 -18.57 -18.21
CA THR A 116 -15.70 -19.33 -19.36
C THR A 116 -17.06 -18.73 -19.69
N ARG A 117 -17.13 -17.97 -20.79
CA ARG A 117 -18.40 -17.56 -21.38
C ARG A 117 -19.24 -18.83 -21.49
N ARG A 118 -20.22 -19.01 -20.61
CA ARG A 118 -21.29 -19.96 -20.86
C ARG A 118 -21.98 -19.44 -22.10
N SER A 119 -21.71 -20.04 -23.25
CA SER A 119 -22.58 -19.92 -24.41
C SER A 119 -23.95 -20.42 -23.96
N SER A 120 -24.89 -19.49 -23.77
CA SER A 120 -26.28 -19.85 -23.57
C SER A 120 -26.74 -20.70 -24.76
N PRO A 121 -27.21 -21.94 -24.54
CA PRO A 121 -27.97 -22.66 -25.55
C PRO A 121 -29.43 -22.24 -25.39
N HIS A 122 -29.81 -21.13 -26.02
CA HIS A 122 -31.20 -20.83 -26.38
C HIS A 122 -31.12 -20.22 -27.78
N ALA A 123 -31.40 -21.02 -28.81
CA ALA A 123 -32.72 -21.43 -29.31
C ALA A 123 -33.31 -20.34 -30.21
#